data_AF-A0A844Z0X4-F1
#
_entry.id   AF-A0A844Z0X4-F1
#
_cell.length_a   1.000
_cell.length_b   1.000
_cell.length_c   1.000
_cell.angle_alpha   90.00
_cell.angle_beta   90.00
_cell.angle_gamma   90.00
#
_symmetry.space_group_name_H-M   'P 1'
#
loop_
_entity.id
_entity.type
_entity.pdbx_description
1 polymer ?
#
loop_
_entity_poly.entity_id
_entity_poly.type
_entity_poly.pdbx_seq_one_letter_code
_entity_poly.pdbx_strand_id
1 'polypeptide(L)'
;MRHEGRSQEIAERAVAEAGLVRHVALHTPHYVSLPFHIASSDLISIVPRNLATSFEKVMDLQIAAPPIAIPDIPLKQHWAKRSATDPAVAWLTSLVEELFLGRDPT
;
A
#
# COMPACT_ATOMS: atom_id res chain seq x y z
N MET A 1 11.52 -10.36 14.04
CA MET A 1 10.63 -10.91 13.00
C MET A 1 10.14 -9.72 12.18
N ARG A 2 10.46 -9.64 10.89
CA ARG A 2 10.07 -8.51 10.05
C ARG A 2 8.60 -8.66 9.68
N HIS A 3 7.76 -7.69 10.03
CA HIS A 3 6.37 -7.63 9.59
C HIS A 3 6.29 -6.72 8.37
N GLU A 4 6.84 -7.16 7.24
CA GLU A 4 6.73 -6.43 5.98
C GLU A 4 5.32 -6.62 5.41
N GLY A 5 4.65 -5.52 5.07
CA GLY A 5 3.36 -5.58 4.39
C GLY A 5 3.52 -6.11 2.96
N ARG A 6 2.50 -6.79 2.43
CA ARG A 6 2.50 -7.35 1.06
C ARG A 6 2.83 -6.32 -0.02
N SER A 7 2.48 -5.05 0.20
CA SER A 7 2.84 -3.93 -0.66
C SER A 7 4.34 -3.67 -0.72
N GLN A 8 5.02 -3.77 0.43
CA GLN A 8 6.45 -3.54 0.54
C GLN A 8 7.19 -4.65 -0.22
N GLU A 9 6.81 -5.91 0.00
CA GLU A 9 7.43 -7.06 -0.67
C GLU A 9 7.35 -6.96 -2.21
N ILE A 10 6.22 -6.49 -2.75
CA ILE A 10 6.04 -6.29 -4.20
C ILE A 10 6.97 -5.20 -4.73
N ALA A 11 7.06 -4.07 -4.04
CA ALA A 11 7.95 -2.97 -4.44
C ALA A 11 9.44 -3.37 -4.33
N GLU A 12 9.84 -4.04 -3.24
CA GLU A 12 11.21 -4.53 -3.05
C GLU A 12 11.62 -5.52 -4.15
N ARG A 13 10.72 -6.45 -4.49
CA ARG A 13 10.96 -7.40 -5.59
C ARG A 13 11.12 -6.67 -6.93
N ALA A 14 10.25 -5.71 -7.24
CA ALA A 14 10.34 -4.94 -8.48
C ALA A 14 11.66 -4.15 -8.59
N VAL A 15 12.11 -3.55 -7.48
CA VAL A 15 13.41 -2.84 -7.41
C VAL A 15 14.57 -3.82 -7.65
N ALA A 16 14.53 -4.99 -7.01
CA ALA A 16 15.57 -6.02 -7.16
C ALA A 16 15.62 -6.59 -8.59
N GLU A 17 14.46 -6.90 -9.18
CA GLU A 17 14.35 -7.40 -10.56
C GLU A 17 14.84 -6.36 -11.59
N ALA A 18 14.65 -5.07 -11.31
CA ALA A 18 15.19 -3.98 -12.13
C ALA A 18 16.70 -3.74 -11.95
N GLY A 19 17.36 -4.47 -11.04
CA GLY A 19 18.80 -4.30 -10.75
C GLY A 19 19.15 -2.96 -10.08
N LEU A 20 18.15 -2.27 -9.50
CA LEU A 20 18.37 -0.98 -8.87
C LEU A 20 18.97 -1.14 -7.47
N VAL A 21 20.08 -0.43 -7.24
CA VAL A 21 20.70 -0.32 -5.93
C VAL A 21 20.25 0.98 -5.28
N ARG A 22 19.69 0.88 -4.07
CA ARG A 22 19.20 2.03 -3.29
C ARG A 22 19.92 2.11 -1.94
N HIS A 23 20.13 3.32 -1.46
CA HIS A 23 20.64 3.55 -0.12
C HIS A 23 19.48 3.64 0.87
N VAL A 24 19.32 2.62 1.72
CA VAL A 24 18.20 2.57 2.67
C VAL A 24 18.58 3.24 3.98
N ALA A 25 18.20 4.51 4.13
CA ALA A 25 18.51 5.29 5.33
C ALA A 25 17.55 5.03 6.51
N LEU A 26 16.32 4.58 6.24
CA LEU A 26 15.29 4.37 7.25
C LEU A 26 14.41 3.16 6.90
N HIS A 27 14.15 2.32 7.90
CA HIS A 27 13.12 1.28 7.86
C HIS A 27 12.06 1.58 8.91
N THR A 28 10.79 1.52 8.51
CA THR A 28 9.64 1.63 9.43
C THR A 28 8.66 0.48 9.18
N PRO A 29 8.01 -0.06 10.22
CA PRO A 29 7.05 -1.14 10.06
C PRO A 29 5.67 -0.67 9.56
N HIS A 30 5.34 0.61 9.72
CA HIS A 30 4.02 1.16 9.44
C HIS A 30 4.12 2.53 8.78
N TYR A 31 3.20 2.80 7.86
CA TYR A 31 3.20 4.04 7.08
C TYR A 31 2.84 5.31 7.86
N VAL A 32 2.27 5.19 9.06
CA VAL A 32 1.72 6.34 9.82
C VAL A 32 2.77 7.42 10.11
N SER A 33 4.02 7.05 10.40
CA SER A 33 5.08 8.03 10.67
C SER A 33 5.80 8.51 9.40
N LEU A 34 5.64 7.82 8.28
CA LEU A 34 6.37 8.07 7.04
C LEU A 34 6.25 9.51 6.51
N PRO A 35 5.06 10.15 6.46
CA PRO A 35 4.97 11.49 5.89
C PRO A 35 5.73 12.54 6.71
N PHE A 36 5.83 12.36 8.03
CA PHE A 36 6.62 13.24 8.89
C PHE A 36 8.13 13.12 8.61
N HIS A 37 8.62 11.91 8.40
CA HIS A 37 10.04 11.69 8.08
C HIS A 37 10.40 12.23 6.71
N ILE A 38 9.54 12.04 5.70
CA ILE A 38 9.77 12.54 4.34
C ILE A 38 9.73 14.07 4.34
N ALA A 39 8.73 14.70 4.96
CA ALA A 39 8.58 16.15 4.97
C ALA A 39 9.74 16.89 5.66
N SER A 40 10.47 16.22 6.56
CA SER A 40 11.59 16.81 7.31
C SER A 40 12.97 16.37 6.80
N SER A 41 13.07 15.76 5.61
CA SER A 41 14.34 15.25 5.07
C SER A 41 14.34 15.16 3.55
N ASP A 42 15.47 14.74 2.96
CA ASP A 42 15.59 14.45 1.52
C ASP A 42 15.27 12.98 1.20
N LEU A 43 14.54 12.29 2.07
CA LEU A 43 14.16 10.90 1.86
C LEU A 43 12.97 10.79 0.90
N ILE A 44 12.94 9.69 0.13
CA ILE A 44 11.80 9.31 -0.71
C ILE A 44 11.35 7.90 -0.36
N SER A 45 10.09 7.59 -0.68
CA SER A 45 9.52 6.27 -0.45
C SER A 45 8.52 5.88 -1.54
N ILE A 46 8.37 4.58 -1.76
CA ILE A 46 7.35 4.00 -2.62
C ILE A 46 6.22 3.52 -1.71
N VAL A 47 5.01 4.03 -1.94
CA VAL A 47 3.82 3.66 -1.19
C VAL A 47 2.63 3.44 -2.13
N PRO A 48 1.57 2.72 -1.71
CA PRO A 48 0.31 2.67 -2.45
C PRO A 48 -0.23 4.08 -2.76
N ARG A 49 -0.82 4.27 -3.96
CA ARG A 49 -1.22 5.58 -4.47
C ARG A 49 -2.25 6.30 -3.57
N ASN A 50 -3.22 5.57 -3.03
CA ASN A 50 -4.23 6.12 -2.12
C ASN A 50 -3.60 6.70 -0.84
N LEU A 51 -2.51 6.09 -0.36
CA LEU A 51 -1.76 6.56 0.78
C LEU A 51 -0.95 7.81 0.46
N ALA A 52 -0.25 7.83 -0.69
CA ALA A 52 0.45 9.03 -1.17
C ALA A 52 -0.51 10.22 -1.30
N THR A 53 -1.69 9.99 -1.88
CA THR A 53 -2.76 10.99 -2.03
C THR A 53 -3.30 11.47 -0.68
N SER A 54 -3.38 10.57 0.30
CA SER A 54 -3.78 10.94 1.66
C SER A 54 -2.72 11.80 2.35
N PHE A 55 -1.44 11.51 2.13
CA PHE A 55 -0.31 12.25 2.71
C PHE A 55 -0.15 13.65 2.12
N GLU A 56 -0.28 13.81 0.81
CA GLU A 56 -0.26 15.11 0.11
C GLU A 56 -1.36 16.06 0.62
N LYS A 57 -2.51 15.52 1.07
CA LYS A 57 -3.60 16.32 1.65
C LYS A 57 -3.29 16.87 3.04
N VAL A 58 -2.36 16.27 3.79
CA VAL A 58 -2.09 16.60 5.20
C VAL A 58 -0.70 17.19 5.44
N MET A 59 0.25 16.97 4.52
CA MET A 59 1.63 17.41 4.61
C MET A 59 2.09 17.93 3.25
N ASP A 60 3.06 18.85 3.25
CA ASP A 60 3.67 19.39 2.02
C ASP A 60 4.59 18.33 1.37
N LEU A 61 3.98 17.43 0.60
CA LEU A 61 4.61 16.29 -0.05
C LEU A 61 4.20 16.24 -1.51
N GLN A 62 5.10 15.77 -2.36
CA GLN A 62 4.85 15.62 -3.79
C GLN A 62 4.79 14.14 -4.17
N ILE A 63 3.84 13.81 -5.06
CA ILE A 63 3.71 12.47 -5.63
C ILE A 63 4.43 12.42 -6.98
N ALA A 64 5.38 11.48 -7.11
CA ALA A 64 6.08 11.21 -8.36
C ALA A 64 5.85 9.75 -8.80
N ALA A 65 5.88 9.51 -10.12
CA ALA A 65 5.87 8.16 -10.64
C ALA A 65 7.22 7.48 -10.37
N PRO A 66 7.24 6.21 -9.92
CA PRO A 66 8.49 5.47 -9.78
C PRO A 66 9.16 5.28 -11.16
N PRO A 67 10.50 5.24 -11.22
CA PRO A 67 11.24 5.05 -12.48
C PRO A 67 11.14 3.61 -13.03
N ILE A 68 10.40 2.75 -12.35
CA ILE A 68 10.17 1.34 -12.70
C ILE A 68 8.68 1.04 -12.63
N ALA A 69 8.24 0.07 -13.44
CA ALA A 69 6.90 -0.47 -13.31
C ALA A 69 6.81 -1.30 -12.03
N ILE A 70 5.81 -1.01 -11.19
CA ILE A 70 5.51 -1.77 -9.98
C ILE A 70 4.14 -2.42 -10.17
N PRO A 71 4.03 -3.76 -10.02
CA PRO A 71 2.75 -4.43 -10.18
C PRO A 71 1.69 -3.93 -9.20
N ASP A 72 0.43 -3.93 -9.65
CA ASP A 72 -0.70 -3.63 -8.80
C ASP A 72 -0.82 -4.65 -7.66
N ILE A 73 -1.31 -4.16 -6.52
CA ILE A 73 -1.50 -4.98 -5.32
C ILE A 73 -2.96 -5.41 -5.28
N PRO A 74 -3.26 -6.70 -5.48
CA PRO A 74 -4.63 -7.17 -5.40
C PRO A 74 -5.12 -7.12 -3.95
N LEU A 75 -6.09 -6.24 -3.67
CA LEU A 75 -6.81 -6.23 -2.40
C LEU A 75 -7.87 -7.34 -2.43
N LYS A 76 -7.86 -8.21 -1.41
CA LYS A 76 -8.75 -9.38 -1.34
C LYS A 76 -9.47 -9.41 0.00
N GLN A 77 -10.74 -9.78 -0.05
CA GLN A 77 -11.53 -10.12 1.13
C GLN A 77 -11.27 -11.58 1.51
N HIS A 78 -11.09 -11.86 2.80
CA HIS A 78 -10.84 -13.21 3.32
C HIS A 78 -11.80 -13.51 4.47
N TRP A 79 -12.42 -14.69 4.43
CA TRP A 79 -13.28 -15.19 5.50
C TRP A 79 -13.00 -16.67 5.77
N ALA A 80 -13.36 -17.13 6.98
CA ALA A 80 -13.25 -18.54 7.32
C ALA A 80 -14.29 -19.36 6.53
N LYS A 81 -13.89 -20.53 6.03
CA LYS A 81 -14.79 -21.42 5.25
C LYS A 81 -16.10 -21.73 5.96
N ARG A 82 -16.06 -21.91 7.30
CA ARG A 82 -17.25 -22.19 8.13
C ARG A 82 -18.25 -21.03 8.18
N SER A 83 -17.80 -19.81 7.93
CA SER A 83 -18.62 -18.60 7.98
C SER A 83 -19.11 -18.18 6.59
N ALA A 84 -18.78 -18.93 5.53
CA ALA A 84 -19.17 -18.59 4.17
C ALA A 84 -20.69 -18.65 3.94
N THR A 85 -21.43 -19.40 4.75
CA THR A 85 -22.90 -19.48 4.72
C THR A 85 -23.57 -18.59 5.76
N ASP A 86 -22.80 -17.80 6.52
CA ASP A 86 -23.35 -16.86 7.49
C ASP A 86 -23.95 -15.65 6.76
N PRO A 87 -25.25 -15.34 6.94
CA PRO A 87 -25.88 -14.21 6.27
C PRO A 87 -25.22 -12.85 6.55
N ALA A 88 -24.66 -12.65 7.76
CA ALA A 88 -23.98 -11.41 8.12
C ALA A 88 -22.64 -11.27 7.38
N VAL A 89 -21.91 -12.37 7.20
CA VAL A 89 -20.68 -12.38 6.39
C VAL A 89 -21.00 -12.11 4.93
N ALA A 90 -22.01 -12.81 4.38
CA ALA A 90 -22.43 -12.61 3.00
C ALA A 90 -22.83 -11.15 2.74
N TRP A 91 -23.66 -10.57 3.61
CA TRP A 91 -24.07 -9.18 3.52
C TRP A 91 -22.86 -8.22 3.52
N LEU A 92 -21.94 -8.38 4.47
CA LEU A 92 -20.78 -7.48 4.55
C LEU A 92 -19.86 -7.62 3.33
N THR A 93 -19.58 -8.84 2.87
CA THR A 93 -18.72 -9.05 1.70
C THR A 93 -19.31 -8.46 0.44
N SER A 94 -20.63 -8.61 0.25
CA SER A 94 -21.34 -8.01 -0.88
C SER A 94 -21.38 -6.48 -0.78
N LEU A 95 -21.56 -5.92 0.41
CA LEU A 95 -21.53 -4.46 0.61
C LEU A 95 -20.14 -3.88 0.29
N VAL A 96 -19.06 -4.54 0.75
CA VAL A 96 -17.69 -4.11 0.42
C VAL A 96 -17.43 -4.25 -1.08
N GLU A 97 -17.93 -5.31 -1.72
CA GLU A 97 -17.83 -5.47 -3.17
C GLU A 97 -18.57 -4.34 -3.91
N GLU A 98 -19.79 -4.01 -3.53
CA GLU A 98 -20.56 -2.90 -4.11
C GLU A 98 -19.85 -1.54 -3.95
N LEU A 99 -19.25 -1.30 -2.78
CA LEU A 99 -18.61 -0.03 -2.47
C LEU A 99 -17.24 0.14 -3.12
N PHE A 100 -16.51 -0.94 -3.42
CA PHE A 100 -15.10 -0.84 -3.78
C PHE A 100 -14.68 -1.64 -5.04
N LEU A 101 -15.47 -2.62 -5.51
CA LEU A 101 -15.09 -3.40 -6.70
C LEU A 101 -15.12 -2.53 -7.96
N GLY A 102 -14.05 -2.60 -8.75
CA GLY A 102 -13.91 -1.85 -10.00
C GLY A 102 -13.75 -0.33 -9.81
N ARG A 103 -13.64 0.13 -8.56
CA ARG A 103 -13.33 1.53 -8.24
C ARG A 103 -11.84 1.64 -7.95
N ASP A 104 -11.23 2.68 -8.52
CA ASP A 104 -9.88 3.06 -8.11
C ASP A 104 -9.97 3.58 -6.67
N PRO A 105 -9.20 3.03 -5.70
CA PRO A 105 -9.23 3.48 -4.31
C PRO A 105 -8.55 4.85 -4.08
N THR A 106 -8.28 5.62 -5.13
CA THR A 106 -7.64 6.94 -5.06
C THR A 106 -8.59 8.10 -4.83
#